data_AF-A0A9W4U2J9-F1
#
_entry.id   AF-A0A9W4U2J9-F1
#
_cell.length_a   1.000
_cell.length_b   1.000
_cell.length_c   1.000
_cell.angle_alpha   90.00
_cell.angle_beta   90.00
_cell.angle_gamma   90.00
#
_symmetry.space_group_name_H-M   'P 1'
#
loop_
_entity.id
_entity.type
_entity.pdbx_description
1 polymer ?
#
loop_
_entity_poly.entity_id
_entity_poly.type
_entity_poly.pdbx_seq_one_letter_code
_entity_poly.pdbx_strand_id
1 'polypeptide(L)'
;MDPPQLRRVFKDSDDGVLSRLEKLELNLSTAQKEVTGYHKAVEQLSELNQNLQNHVKTLEEKILKLEAGIASTEMGTINSTTPNKKNQLTISIPNSNSTNAPWFEMPTPISALGPNTGFPLVDTLHGEHTSLDPPNPFLMVPNTPKTPNKSRVTHNLLRRKPIHDLTAQLPPANVRLPLIPITDEELIVFFFNGTTHPAFSLRLYARNWGPTQIVGLINNHREVKPKGYMKNTCSVRMTTALRRGLKEYGEVWQDLSSHFFRSVDDAVATDAISFLGDGVEYVDHQVLSMTNSLKIFPTGKGRGIFTESLAWCVENRADIMLSQLHIVALALSRGADPAIAVASLVPPQLFCSMDLDMTAPALSPFHGLGANDGTVER
;
A
#
# COMPACT_ATOMS: atom_id res chain seq x y z
N MET A 1 -72.38 11.98 38.24
CA MET A 1 -71.58 11.84 36.99
C MET A 1 -72.34 10.91 36.09
N ASP A 2 -72.76 11.41 34.93
CA ASP A 2 -73.63 10.66 34.03
C ASP A 2 -72.87 9.50 33.36
N PRO A 3 -73.50 8.31 33.24
CA PRO A 3 -72.94 7.12 32.57
C PRO A 3 -72.49 7.24 31.09
N PRO A 4 -72.80 8.28 30.27
CA PRO A 4 -72.39 8.30 28.86
C PRO A 4 -70.91 8.59 28.60
N GLN A 5 -70.17 9.18 29.54
CA GLN A 5 -68.80 9.64 29.24
C GLN A 5 -67.74 8.53 29.33
N LEU A 6 -67.97 7.48 30.13
CA LEU A 6 -67.07 6.32 30.22
C LEU A 6 -67.07 5.47 28.94
N ARG A 7 -68.15 5.48 28.14
CA ARG A 7 -68.21 4.68 26.90
C ARG A 7 -67.39 5.25 25.73
N ARG A 8 -67.00 6.53 25.76
CA ARG A 8 -66.15 7.11 24.69
C ARG A 8 -64.67 6.79 24.89
N VAL A 9 -64.18 6.78 26.12
CA VAL A 9 -62.75 6.57 26.42
C VAL A 9 -62.28 5.16 26.07
N PHE A 10 -63.13 4.14 26.20
CA PHE A 10 -62.76 2.76 25.81
C PHE A 10 -62.77 2.55 24.28
N LYS A 11 -63.56 3.32 23.53
CA LYS A 11 -63.68 3.14 22.08
C LYS A 11 -62.46 3.66 21.32
N ASP A 12 -61.87 4.76 21.79
CA ASP A 12 -60.65 5.34 21.19
C ASP A 12 -59.40 4.50 21.50
N SER A 13 -59.43 3.67 22.56
CA SER A 13 -58.35 2.74 22.89
C SER A 13 -58.32 1.52 21.97
N ASP A 14 -59.49 1.03 21.54
CA ASP A 14 -59.59 -0.18 20.73
C ASP A 14 -59.15 0.08 19.27
N ASP A 15 -59.48 1.24 18.70
CA ASP A 15 -59.07 1.62 17.34
C ASP A 15 -57.54 1.75 17.19
N GLY A 16 -56.86 2.23 18.24
CA GLY A 16 -55.39 2.33 18.27
C GLY A 16 -54.67 0.98 18.33
N VAL A 17 -55.29 -0.04 18.95
CA VAL A 17 -54.74 -1.40 19.02
C VAL A 17 -54.89 -2.10 17.67
N LEU A 18 -56.04 -1.95 17.01
CA LEU A 18 -56.28 -2.53 15.68
C LEU A 18 -55.30 -1.98 14.63
N SER A 19 -55.07 -0.67 14.59
CA SER A 19 -54.11 -0.07 13.65
C SER A 19 -52.66 -0.55 13.89
N ARG A 20 -52.27 -0.80 15.15
CA ARG A 20 -50.96 -1.38 15.47
C ARG A 20 -50.86 -2.84 15.04
N LEU A 21 -51.92 -3.63 15.19
CA LEU A 21 -51.97 -5.01 14.73
C LEU A 21 -51.85 -5.11 13.20
N GLU A 22 -52.60 -4.30 12.44
CA GLU A 22 -52.50 -4.26 10.98
C GLU A 22 -51.09 -3.89 10.50
N LYS A 23 -50.44 -2.92 11.17
CA LYS A 23 -49.05 -2.55 10.86
C LYS A 23 -48.06 -3.68 11.15
N LEU A 24 -48.25 -4.41 12.25
CA LEU A 24 -47.42 -5.58 12.58
C LEU A 24 -47.63 -6.72 11.59
N GLU A 25 -48.86 -6.99 11.15
CA GLU A 25 -49.17 -7.98 10.12
C GLU A 25 -48.52 -7.63 8.77
N LEU A 26 -48.56 -6.36 8.36
CA LEU A 26 -47.90 -5.89 7.15
C LEU A 26 -46.37 -6.05 7.23
N ASN A 27 -45.78 -5.68 8.36
CA ASN A 27 -44.34 -5.83 8.59
C ASN A 27 -43.94 -7.32 8.58
N LEU A 28 -44.74 -8.19 9.20
CA LEU A 28 -44.50 -9.63 9.22
C LEU A 28 -44.61 -10.24 7.82
N SER A 29 -45.60 -9.82 7.03
CA SER A 29 -45.71 -10.25 5.63
C SER A 29 -44.53 -9.79 4.77
N THR A 30 -44.02 -8.57 5.01
CA THR A 30 -42.85 -8.03 4.30
C THR A 30 -41.59 -8.81 4.66
N ALA A 31 -41.36 -9.05 5.95
CA ALA A 31 -40.23 -9.85 6.43
C ALA A 31 -40.27 -11.29 5.89
N GLN A 32 -41.45 -11.91 5.81
CA GLN A 32 -41.61 -13.24 5.20
C GLN A 32 -41.19 -13.25 3.73
N LYS A 33 -41.58 -12.22 2.96
CA LYS A 33 -41.14 -12.07 1.56
C LYS A 33 -39.62 -11.94 1.46
N GLU A 34 -38.99 -11.14 2.30
CA GLU A 34 -37.53 -11.00 2.32
C GLU A 34 -36.84 -12.33 2.65
N VAL A 35 -37.30 -13.05 3.68
CA VAL A 35 -36.77 -14.36 4.07
C VAL A 35 -36.89 -15.38 2.92
N THR A 36 -38.01 -15.40 2.19
CA THR A 36 -38.15 -16.28 1.02
C THR A 36 -37.19 -15.91 -0.11
N GLY A 37 -36.91 -14.62 -0.31
CA GLY A 37 -35.90 -14.13 -1.25
C GLY A 37 -34.49 -14.58 -0.87
N TYR A 38 -34.12 -14.46 0.41
CA TYR A 38 -32.83 -14.95 0.91
C TYR A 38 -32.70 -16.46 0.79
N HIS A 39 -33.75 -17.23 1.06
CA HIS A 39 -33.72 -18.68 0.92
C HIS A 39 -33.42 -19.10 -0.53
N LYS A 40 -34.06 -18.46 -1.50
CA LYS A 40 -33.80 -18.69 -2.93
C LYS A 40 -32.36 -18.33 -3.32
N ALA A 41 -31.83 -17.23 -2.79
CA ALA A 41 -30.43 -16.84 -3.05
C ALA A 41 -29.43 -17.84 -2.47
N VAL A 42 -29.69 -18.38 -1.27
CA VAL A 42 -28.87 -19.43 -0.66
C VAL A 42 -28.90 -20.72 -1.47
N GLU A 43 -30.07 -21.11 -2.00
CA GLU A 43 -30.21 -22.28 -2.87
C GLU A 43 -29.39 -22.11 -4.17
N GLN A 44 -29.45 -20.93 -4.81
CA GLN A 44 -28.65 -20.61 -5.99
C GLN A 44 -27.14 -20.65 -5.71
N LEU A 45 -26.70 -20.13 -4.55
CA LEU A 45 -25.30 -20.19 -4.15
C LEU A 45 -24.85 -21.63 -3.87
N SER A 46 -25.72 -22.47 -3.30
CA SER A 46 -25.44 -23.89 -3.08
C SER A 46 -25.26 -24.63 -4.41
N GLU A 47 -26.12 -24.37 -5.40
CA GLU A 47 -26.00 -24.96 -6.75
C GLU A 47 -24.70 -24.54 -7.44
N LEU A 48 -24.36 -23.25 -7.36
CA LEU A 48 -23.11 -22.72 -7.92
C LEU A 48 -21.88 -23.36 -7.27
N ASN A 49 -21.88 -23.53 -5.94
CA ASN A 49 -20.80 -24.17 -5.20
C ASN A 49 -20.65 -25.64 -5.59
N GLN A 50 -21.76 -26.37 -5.77
CA GLN A 50 -21.74 -27.74 -6.26
C GLN A 50 -21.14 -27.85 -7.67
N ASN A 51 -21.47 -26.91 -8.56
CA ASN A 51 -20.91 -26.83 -9.90
C ASN A 51 -19.39 -26.57 -9.86
N LEU A 52 -18.95 -25.63 -9.03
CA LEU A 52 -17.53 -25.34 -8.82
C LEU A 52 -16.76 -26.57 -8.34
N GLN A 53 -17.30 -27.30 -7.35
CA GLN A 53 -16.69 -28.55 -6.85
C GLN A 53 -16.56 -29.61 -7.95
N ASN A 54 -17.58 -29.76 -8.80
CA ASN A 54 -17.51 -30.67 -9.96
C ASN A 54 -16.42 -30.26 -10.96
N HIS A 55 -16.25 -28.95 -11.18
CA HIS A 55 -15.21 -28.42 -12.07
C HIS A 55 -13.81 -28.65 -11.51
N VAL A 56 -13.61 -28.43 -10.19
CA VAL A 56 -12.34 -28.74 -9.50
C VAL A 56 -11.99 -30.21 -9.65
N LYS A 57 -12.92 -31.12 -9.37
CA LYS A 57 -12.72 -32.56 -9.55
C LYS A 57 -12.35 -32.93 -10.98
N THR A 58 -12.98 -32.30 -11.97
CA THR A 58 -12.67 -32.51 -13.40
C THR A 58 -11.24 -32.05 -13.74
N LEU A 59 -10.78 -30.94 -13.16
CA LEU A 59 -9.42 -30.45 -13.34
C LEU A 59 -8.39 -31.37 -12.68
N GLU A 60 -8.66 -31.88 -11.48
CA GLU A 60 -7.81 -32.86 -10.79
C GLU A 60 -7.63 -34.13 -11.63
N GLU A 61 -8.71 -34.67 -12.22
CA GLU A 61 -8.62 -35.82 -13.12
C GLU A 61 -7.77 -35.54 -14.38
N LYS A 62 -7.82 -34.31 -14.92
CA LYS A 62 -6.98 -33.91 -16.06
C LYS A 62 -5.51 -33.79 -15.68
N ILE A 63 -5.22 -33.24 -14.50
CA ILE A 63 -3.84 -33.13 -13.98
C ILE A 63 -3.24 -34.53 -13.83
N LEU A 64 -3.96 -35.47 -13.19
CA LEU A 64 -3.51 -36.85 -13.03
C LEU A 64 -3.23 -37.55 -14.37
N LYS A 65 -4.05 -37.29 -15.41
CA LYS A 65 -3.80 -37.83 -16.77
C LYS A 65 -2.55 -37.25 -17.41
N LEU A 66 -2.29 -35.96 -17.22
CA LEU A 66 -1.07 -35.30 -17.75
C LEU A 66 0.18 -35.83 -17.04
N GLU A 67 0.13 -35.98 -15.71
CA GLU A 67 1.23 -36.55 -14.92
C GLU A 67 1.56 -37.99 -15.36
N ALA A 68 0.54 -38.83 -15.58
CA ALA A 68 0.74 -40.19 -16.10
C ALA A 68 1.33 -40.21 -17.52
N GLY A 69 0.97 -39.23 -18.37
CA GLY A 69 1.51 -39.07 -19.71
C GLY A 69 2.99 -38.65 -19.71
N ILE A 70 3.39 -37.76 -18.80
CA ILE A 70 4.78 -37.34 -18.61
C ILE A 70 5.63 -38.54 -18.17
N ALA A 71 5.19 -39.29 -17.15
CA ALA A 71 5.89 -40.47 -16.64
C ALA A 71 6.08 -41.56 -17.73
N SER A 72 5.08 -41.75 -18.59
CA SER A 72 5.17 -42.71 -19.71
C SER A 72 6.17 -42.26 -20.79
N THR A 73 6.31 -40.96 -21.00
CA THR A 73 7.24 -40.39 -22.00
C THR A 73 8.70 -40.49 -21.53
N GLU A 74 8.94 -40.29 -20.24
CA GLU A 74 10.30 -40.40 -19.66
C GLU A 74 10.86 -41.83 -19.74
N MET A 75 10.00 -42.85 -19.56
CA MET A 75 10.41 -44.27 -19.64
C MET A 75 10.70 -44.75 -21.09
N GLY A 76 10.22 -44.05 -22.11
CA GLY A 76 10.38 -44.43 -23.52
C GLY A 76 11.66 -43.95 -24.20
N THR A 77 12.44 -43.06 -23.57
CA THR A 77 13.48 -42.28 -24.28
C THR A 77 14.92 -42.77 -24.05
N ILE A 78 15.12 -43.96 -23.45
CA ILE A 78 16.47 -44.45 -23.08
C ILE A 78 17.13 -45.33 -24.18
N ASN A 79 16.41 -45.79 -25.21
CA ASN A 79 16.94 -46.80 -26.17
C ASN A 79 17.10 -46.34 -27.63
N SER A 80 17.49 -45.09 -27.91
CA SER A 80 17.75 -44.64 -29.29
C SER A 80 18.96 -43.70 -29.39
N THR A 81 20.13 -44.22 -29.04
CA THR A 81 21.44 -43.64 -29.41
C THR A 81 21.76 -43.99 -30.86
N THR A 82 21.18 -43.23 -31.80
CA THR A 82 21.77 -43.09 -33.14
C THR A 82 22.37 -41.69 -33.27
N PRO A 83 23.67 -41.56 -33.60
CA PRO A 83 24.36 -40.28 -33.70
C PRO A 83 23.83 -39.51 -34.92
N ASN A 84 22.93 -38.56 -34.67
CA ASN A 84 22.35 -37.76 -35.73
C ASN A 84 23.32 -36.65 -36.15
N LYS A 85 23.64 -36.63 -37.44
CA LYS A 85 24.55 -35.69 -38.09
C LYS A 85 24.07 -34.26 -37.85
N LYS A 86 25.02 -33.39 -37.49
CA LYS A 86 24.85 -31.93 -37.40
C LYS A 86 24.41 -31.38 -38.75
N ASN A 87 23.10 -31.21 -38.94
CA ASN A 87 22.58 -30.34 -39.97
C ASN A 87 22.71 -28.90 -39.47
N GLN A 88 23.61 -28.18 -40.12
CA GLN A 88 23.90 -26.77 -39.96
C GLN A 88 22.61 -25.98 -40.26
N LEU A 89 21.99 -25.42 -39.22
CA LEU A 89 20.86 -24.51 -39.36
C LEU A 89 21.36 -23.14 -39.83
N THR A 90 21.25 -22.90 -41.13
CA THR A 90 21.35 -21.56 -41.72
C THR A 90 20.06 -20.80 -41.39
N ILE A 91 20.14 -19.89 -40.42
CA ILE A 91 19.06 -18.96 -40.11
C ILE A 91 19.12 -17.84 -41.14
N SER A 92 18.28 -17.91 -42.18
CA SER A 92 17.99 -16.80 -43.07
C SER A 92 16.97 -15.89 -42.40
N ILE A 93 17.43 -14.73 -41.93
CA ILE A 93 16.56 -13.65 -41.42
C ILE A 93 15.92 -12.96 -42.64
N PRO A 94 14.58 -13.01 -42.81
CA PRO A 94 13.93 -12.26 -43.87
C PRO A 94 13.93 -10.77 -43.52
N ASN A 95 14.46 -9.96 -44.45
CA ASN A 95 14.34 -8.50 -44.42
C ASN A 95 12.85 -8.11 -44.52
N SER A 96 12.22 -7.84 -43.38
CA SER A 96 10.91 -7.19 -43.34
C SER A 96 11.10 -5.68 -43.21
N ASN A 97 11.00 -4.97 -44.34
CA ASN A 97 10.61 -3.57 -44.36
C ASN A 97 9.17 -3.49 -43.83
N SER A 98 9.01 -3.13 -42.56
CA SER A 98 7.70 -2.92 -41.92
C SER A 98 7.69 -1.54 -41.27
N THR A 99 7.16 -0.61 -42.04
CA THR A 99 6.78 0.75 -41.70
C THR A 99 5.80 0.76 -40.51
N ASN A 100 6.07 1.63 -39.53
CA ASN A 100 5.14 2.19 -38.53
C ASN A 100 4.41 1.22 -37.57
N ALA A 101 5.07 0.88 -36.45
CA ALA A 101 4.41 0.62 -35.17
C ALA A 101 5.21 1.30 -34.04
N PRO A 102 4.59 2.12 -33.17
CA PRO A 102 5.30 2.79 -32.09
C PRO A 102 5.47 1.82 -30.92
N TRP A 103 6.51 0.99 -31.01
CA TRP A 103 6.93 0.16 -29.88
C TRP A 103 7.70 1.02 -28.88
N PHE A 104 7.28 0.92 -27.62
CA PHE A 104 7.96 1.47 -26.45
C PHE A 104 9.41 0.97 -26.40
N GLU A 105 10.36 1.79 -26.80
CA GLU A 105 11.75 1.62 -26.42
C GLU A 105 11.85 1.83 -24.91
N MET A 106 11.93 0.75 -24.15
CA MET A 106 12.44 0.83 -22.79
C MET A 106 13.89 1.31 -22.90
N PRO A 107 14.27 2.46 -22.29
CA PRO A 107 15.65 2.89 -22.29
C PRO A 107 16.47 1.84 -21.55
N THR A 108 17.34 1.13 -22.27
CA THR A 108 18.40 0.33 -21.66
C THR A 108 19.15 1.23 -20.69
N PRO A 109 19.17 0.92 -19.38
CA PRO A 109 19.98 1.69 -18.46
C PRO A 109 21.44 1.51 -18.88
N ILE A 110 22.08 2.62 -19.22
CA ILE A 110 23.53 2.69 -19.34
C ILE A 110 24.09 2.10 -18.06
N SER A 111 24.78 0.97 -18.17
CA SER A 111 25.58 0.37 -17.10
C SER A 111 26.68 1.34 -16.69
N ALA A 112 26.32 2.32 -15.86
CA ALA A 112 27.27 3.10 -15.08
C ALA A 112 27.67 2.25 -13.88
N LEU A 113 28.65 1.37 -14.12
CA LEU A 113 29.49 0.85 -13.03
C LEU A 113 30.25 2.05 -12.42
N GLY A 114 29.88 2.42 -11.21
CA GLY A 114 30.71 3.21 -10.30
C GLY A 114 29.91 4.05 -9.29
N PRO A 115 30.52 4.43 -8.15
CA PRO A 115 31.34 3.65 -7.23
C PRO A 115 30.61 3.43 -5.88
N ASN A 116 31.06 2.42 -5.13
CA ASN A 116 30.81 2.16 -3.70
C ASN A 116 30.04 3.25 -2.92
N THR A 117 28.79 2.98 -2.58
CA THR A 117 28.17 3.55 -1.38
C THR A 117 28.77 2.85 -0.17
N GLY A 118 29.74 3.52 0.46
CA GLY A 118 30.29 3.10 1.75
C GLY A 118 29.17 3.04 2.80
N PHE A 119 28.96 1.85 3.34
CA PHE A 119 28.36 1.68 4.64
C PHE A 119 29.32 2.26 5.70
N PRO A 120 28.84 2.94 6.75
CA PRO A 120 29.68 3.27 7.89
C PRO A 120 30.07 1.95 8.57
N LEU A 121 31.34 1.55 8.38
CA LEU A 121 31.96 0.49 9.13
C LEU A 121 32.01 0.94 10.59
N VAL A 122 31.31 0.22 11.45
CA VAL A 122 31.43 0.35 12.90
C VAL A 122 32.83 -0.13 13.27
N ASP A 123 33.63 0.79 13.80
CA ASP A 123 34.93 0.49 14.40
C ASP A 123 34.70 -0.47 15.57
N THR A 124 34.96 -1.75 15.34
CA THR A 124 35.08 -2.74 16.41
C THR A 124 36.53 -3.19 16.41
N LEU A 125 37.35 -2.45 17.15
CA LEU A 125 38.62 -2.92 17.66
C LEU A 125 38.36 -4.19 18.49
N HIS A 126 39.09 -5.27 18.20
CA HIS A 126 39.74 -6.24 19.10
C HIS A 126 39.79 -7.63 18.44
N GLY A 127 41.00 -8.21 18.39
CA GLY A 127 41.17 -9.65 18.18
C GLY A 127 42.31 -10.02 17.25
N GLU A 128 43.54 -9.99 17.76
CA GLU A 128 44.66 -10.74 17.19
C GLU A 128 44.28 -12.22 17.06
N HIS A 129 44.32 -12.76 15.84
CA HIS A 129 44.55 -14.18 15.64
C HIS A 129 45.59 -14.39 14.54
N THR A 130 46.75 -14.82 15.01
CA THR A 130 47.85 -15.43 14.26
C THR A 130 47.35 -16.68 13.53
N SER A 131 47.39 -16.65 12.18
CA SER A 131 47.32 -17.85 11.35
C SER A 131 48.58 -17.96 10.51
N LEU A 132 49.40 -18.95 10.85
CA LEU A 132 50.57 -19.39 10.11
C LEU A 132 50.12 -20.39 9.05
N ASP A 133 49.83 -19.92 7.83
CA ASP A 133 49.70 -20.79 6.66
C ASP A 133 50.96 -20.69 5.77
N PRO A 134 51.46 -21.82 5.25
CA PRO A 134 52.66 -21.84 4.41
C PRO A 134 52.38 -21.25 3.01
N PRO A 135 53.36 -20.55 2.40
CA PRO A 135 53.19 -19.87 1.13
C PRO A 135 53.09 -20.86 -0.04
N ASN A 136 52.01 -20.74 -0.80
CA ASN A 136 51.75 -21.52 -2.01
C ASN A 136 52.55 -20.93 -3.21
N PRO A 137 53.52 -21.66 -3.81
CA PRO A 137 54.52 -21.05 -4.71
C PRO A 137 54.11 -20.92 -6.19
N PHE A 138 52.84 -21.12 -6.59
CA PHE A 138 52.49 -21.31 -8.02
C PHE A 138 51.45 -20.36 -8.65
N LEU A 139 51.27 -19.15 -8.12
CA LEU A 139 50.45 -18.13 -8.80
C LEU A 139 51.32 -16.96 -9.30
N MET A 140 52.07 -17.20 -10.38
CA MET A 140 52.61 -16.12 -11.21
C MET A 140 51.44 -15.44 -11.95
N VAL A 141 50.85 -14.44 -11.29
CA VAL A 141 49.96 -13.49 -11.96
C VAL A 141 50.83 -12.57 -12.82
N PRO A 142 50.57 -12.43 -14.13
CA PRO A 142 51.36 -11.55 -14.99
C PRO A 142 51.30 -10.11 -14.47
N ASN A 143 52.47 -9.46 -14.39
CA ASN A 143 52.63 -8.05 -14.03
C ASN A 143 51.85 -7.16 -15.01
N THR A 144 50.61 -6.83 -14.67
CA THR A 144 49.90 -5.74 -15.34
C THR A 144 50.65 -4.43 -15.05
N PRO A 145 50.91 -3.60 -16.07
CA PRO A 145 51.64 -2.35 -15.89
C PRO A 145 50.94 -1.49 -14.84
N LYS A 146 51.70 -1.10 -13.80
CA LYS A 146 51.25 -0.21 -12.75
C LYS A 146 50.84 1.12 -13.38
N THR A 147 49.55 1.31 -13.63
CA THR A 147 49.00 2.63 -13.93
C THR A 147 49.34 3.55 -12.75
N PRO A 148 50.00 4.69 -12.98
CA PRO A 148 50.38 5.59 -11.90
C PRO A 148 49.11 6.02 -11.17
N ASN A 149 49.00 5.56 -9.92
CA ASN A 149 47.94 5.89 -8.99
C ASN A 149 48.09 7.38 -8.61
N LYS A 150 47.80 8.28 -9.55
CA LYS A 150 47.42 9.64 -9.20
C LYS A 150 46.06 9.50 -8.55
N SER A 151 46.08 9.31 -7.23
CA SER A 151 44.96 9.58 -6.33
C SER A 151 44.50 11.01 -6.62
N ARG A 152 43.67 11.15 -7.66
CA ARG A 152 42.97 12.38 -7.97
C ARG A 152 41.86 12.41 -6.93
N VAL A 153 42.24 12.84 -5.72
CA VAL A 153 41.33 13.29 -4.67
C VAL A 153 40.50 14.38 -5.34
N THR A 154 39.37 13.95 -5.89
CA THR A 154 38.41 14.84 -6.49
C THR A 154 37.79 15.56 -5.31
N HIS A 155 38.22 16.80 -5.08
CA HIS A 155 37.64 17.75 -4.12
C HIS A 155 36.19 18.13 -4.50
N ASN A 156 35.36 17.16 -4.86
CA ASN A 156 33.90 17.29 -4.94
C ASN A 156 33.28 17.23 -3.53
N LEU A 157 33.92 17.90 -2.56
CA LEU A 157 33.29 18.36 -1.30
C LEU A 157 32.35 19.57 -1.57
N LEU A 158 32.16 19.93 -2.83
CA LEU A 158 31.34 21.05 -3.27
C LEU A 158 29.85 20.68 -3.22
N ARG A 159 29.25 21.05 -2.09
CA ARG A 159 27.80 21.33 -1.92
C ARG A 159 26.90 20.21 -2.42
N ARG A 160 26.77 19.15 -1.62
CA ARG A 160 25.60 18.26 -1.73
C ARG A 160 24.36 19.16 -1.72
N LYS A 161 23.63 19.16 -2.84
CA LYS A 161 22.37 19.90 -2.92
C LYS A 161 21.50 19.42 -1.75
N PRO A 162 20.79 20.33 -1.04
CA PRO A 162 19.86 19.93 0.00
C PRO A 162 18.96 18.82 -0.54
N ILE A 163 18.95 17.69 0.16
CA ILE A 163 18.24 16.49 -0.26
C ILE A 163 16.75 16.83 -0.29
N HIS A 164 16.08 16.46 -1.38
CA HIS A 164 14.64 16.62 -1.51
C HIS A 164 13.94 15.72 -0.50
N ASP A 165 13.52 16.28 0.63
CA ASP A 165 12.96 15.50 1.73
C ASP A 165 11.44 15.37 1.60
N LEU A 166 11.00 14.44 0.76
CA LEU A 166 9.63 13.92 0.79
C LEU A 166 9.43 12.91 1.91
N THR A 167 10.51 12.31 2.40
CA THR A 167 10.47 11.24 3.39
C THR A 167 9.88 11.71 4.71
N ALA A 168 10.19 12.93 5.15
CA ALA A 168 9.63 13.51 6.38
C ALA A 168 8.20 14.04 6.24
N GLN A 169 7.74 14.34 5.01
CA GLN A 169 6.41 14.92 4.76
C GLN A 169 5.31 13.86 4.58
N LEU A 170 5.69 12.63 4.28
CA LEU A 170 4.78 11.54 3.93
C LEU A 170 4.81 10.46 5.02
N PRO A 171 3.75 9.64 5.11
CA PRO A 171 3.76 8.44 5.94
C PRO A 171 5.00 7.57 5.68
N PRO A 172 5.48 6.80 6.67
CA PRO A 172 6.59 5.88 6.46
C PRO A 172 6.22 4.80 5.43
N ALA A 173 7.25 4.13 4.89
CA ALA A 173 7.05 3.13 3.82
C ALA A 173 6.18 1.94 4.26
N ASN A 174 6.27 1.55 5.53
CA ASN A 174 5.51 0.46 6.15
C ASN A 174 4.20 0.92 6.79
N VAL A 175 3.62 2.04 6.32
CA VAL A 175 2.31 2.47 6.82
C VAL A 175 1.22 1.46 6.44
N ARG A 176 0.29 1.19 7.37
CA ARG A 176 -0.89 0.38 7.08
C ARG A 176 -1.82 1.14 6.12
N LEU A 177 -2.11 0.54 4.95
CA LEU A 177 -3.13 1.10 4.05
C LEU A 177 -4.53 0.93 4.66
N PRO A 178 -5.42 1.92 4.52
CA PRO A 178 -6.81 1.81 4.98
C PRO A 178 -7.57 0.78 4.13
N LEU A 179 -8.62 0.18 4.73
CA LEU A 179 -9.51 -0.79 4.08
C LEU A 179 -10.53 -0.10 3.15
N ILE A 180 -10.04 0.72 2.23
CA ILE A 180 -10.84 1.42 1.22
C ILE A 180 -10.10 1.40 -0.11
N PRO A 181 -10.81 1.47 -1.25
CA PRO A 181 -10.18 1.59 -2.57
C PRO A 181 -9.34 2.87 -2.62
N ILE A 182 -8.10 2.76 -3.12
CA ILE A 182 -7.17 3.88 -3.28
C ILE A 182 -6.79 3.94 -4.74
N THR A 183 -6.94 5.09 -5.38
CA THR A 183 -6.55 5.28 -6.77
C THR A 183 -5.02 5.36 -6.90
N ASP A 184 -4.48 5.14 -8.09
CA ASP A 184 -3.04 5.29 -8.32
C ASP A 184 -2.56 6.73 -8.04
N GLU A 185 -3.40 7.73 -8.31
CA GLU A 185 -3.12 9.14 -8.04
C GLU A 185 -3.01 9.40 -6.53
N GLU A 186 -3.94 8.86 -5.75
CA GLU A 186 -3.91 8.92 -4.29
C GLU A 186 -2.70 8.19 -3.71
N LEU A 187 -2.34 7.04 -4.26
CA LEU A 187 -1.11 6.32 -3.88
C LEU A 187 0.14 7.18 -4.11
N ILE A 188 0.21 7.88 -5.24
CA ILE A 188 1.35 8.77 -5.54
C ILE A 188 1.32 10.03 -4.66
N VAL A 189 0.16 10.61 -4.38
CA VAL A 189 0.12 11.85 -3.58
C VAL A 189 0.32 11.56 -2.09
N PHE A 190 -0.29 10.51 -1.54
CA PHE A 190 -0.34 10.30 -0.09
C PHE A 190 0.60 9.20 0.41
N PHE A 191 0.97 8.24 -0.43
CA PHE A 191 1.70 7.04 -0.04
C PHE A 191 2.99 6.83 -0.83
N PHE A 192 3.55 7.88 -1.44
CA PHE A 192 4.71 7.74 -2.30
C PHE A 192 5.93 7.11 -1.61
N ASN A 193 6.04 7.25 -0.29
CA ASN A 193 7.09 6.58 0.46
C ASN A 193 7.01 5.04 0.36
N GLY A 194 5.81 4.48 0.22
CA GLY A 194 5.54 3.06 0.01
C GLY A 194 6.10 2.50 -1.29
N THR A 195 6.50 3.35 -2.25
CA THR A 195 7.16 2.89 -3.50
C THR A 195 8.49 2.16 -3.28
N THR A 196 9.04 2.16 -2.07
CA THR A 196 10.16 1.28 -1.70
C THR A 196 9.78 -0.19 -1.65
N HIS A 197 8.49 -0.51 -1.55
CA HIS A 197 7.98 -1.88 -1.63
C HIS A 197 7.77 -2.32 -3.09
N PRO A 198 8.21 -3.54 -3.47
CA PRO A 198 8.09 -4.02 -4.84
C PRO A 198 6.66 -4.04 -5.36
N ALA A 199 5.69 -4.53 -4.56
CA ALA A 199 4.28 -4.59 -4.95
C ALA A 199 3.71 -3.20 -5.30
N PHE A 200 4.04 -2.19 -4.49
CA PHE A 200 3.59 -0.81 -4.71
C PHE A 200 4.16 -0.23 -6.01
N SER A 201 5.48 -0.36 -6.21
CA SER A 201 6.12 0.09 -7.45
C SER A 201 5.60 -0.67 -8.67
N LEU A 202 5.37 -1.98 -8.55
CA LEU A 202 4.89 -2.82 -9.63
C LEU A 202 3.47 -2.45 -10.06
N ARG A 203 2.57 -2.17 -9.12
CA ARG A 203 1.22 -1.67 -9.44
C ARG A 203 1.27 -0.42 -10.32
N LEU A 204 2.05 0.58 -9.92
CA LEU A 204 2.17 1.83 -10.68
C LEU A 204 2.72 1.59 -12.09
N TYR A 205 3.80 0.80 -12.22
CA TYR A 205 4.37 0.49 -13.54
C TYR A 205 3.43 -0.35 -14.42
N ALA A 206 2.74 -1.34 -13.86
CA ALA A 206 1.80 -2.20 -14.58
C ALA A 206 0.64 -1.40 -15.22
N ARG A 207 0.25 -0.31 -14.56
CA ARG A 207 -0.78 0.65 -14.99
C ARG A 207 -0.22 1.87 -15.75
N ASN A 208 1.02 1.76 -16.24
CA ASN A 208 1.69 2.74 -17.09
C ASN A 208 2.01 4.09 -16.41
N TRP A 209 2.16 4.13 -15.08
CA TRP A 209 2.66 5.32 -14.38
C TRP A 209 4.18 5.40 -14.47
N GLY A 210 4.67 6.27 -15.33
CA GLY A 210 6.11 6.51 -15.50
C GLY A 210 6.66 7.55 -14.51
N PRO A 211 7.98 7.56 -14.23
CA PRO A 211 8.61 8.53 -13.33
C PRO A 211 8.35 10.00 -13.70
N THR A 212 8.20 10.31 -14.99
CA THR A 212 7.88 11.68 -15.44
C THR A 212 6.50 12.11 -14.97
N GLN A 213 5.47 11.26 -15.13
CA GLN A 213 4.09 11.55 -14.73
C GLN A 213 3.98 11.63 -13.21
N ILE A 214 4.58 10.67 -12.50
CA ILE A 214 4.62 10.61 -11.04
C ILE A 214 5.22 11.90 -10.46
N VAL A 215 6.36 12.34 -10.99
CA VAL A 215 6.99 13.58 -10.51
C VAL A 215 6.18 14.82 -10.83
N GLY A 216 5.55 14.87 -12.02
CA GLY A 216 4.60 15.94 -12.34
C GLY A 216 3.47 16.01 -11.32
N LEU A 217 2.88 14.86 -11.00
CA LEU A 217 1.80 14.75 -10.03
C LEU A 217 2.25 15.19 -8.62
N ILE A 218 3.36 14.67 -8.11
CA ILE A 218 3.90 15.05 -6.79
C ILE A 218 4.16 16.55 -6.72
N ASN A 219 4.77 17.15 -7.74
CA ASN A 219 5.09 18.58 -7.73
C ASN A 219 3.86 19.49 -7.84
N ASN A 220 2.80 19.00 -8.50
CA ASN A 220 1.52 19.69 -8.60
C ASN A 220 0.77 19.68 -7.27
N HIS A 221 0.71 18.51 -6.61
CA HIS A 221 -0.09 18.33 -5.40
C HIS A 221 0.66 18.65 -4.11
N ARG A 222 2.00 18.64 -4.10
CA ARG A 222 2.80 18.86 -2.88
C ARG A 222 3.87 19.92 -3.02
N GLU A 223 4.21 20.52 -1.90
CA GLU A 223 5.33 21.45 -1.75
C GLU A 223 6.62 20.72 -1.37
N VAL A 224 7.45 20.42 -2.37
CA VAL A 224 8.75 19.77 -2.18
C VAL A 224 9.86 20.81 -2.27
N LYS A 225 10.44 21.16 -1.12
CA LYS A 225 11.55 22.12 -1.06
C LYS A 225 12.89 21.44 -1.40
N PRO A 226 13.87 22.18 -1.96
CA PRO A 226 13.79 23.55 -2.47
C PRO A 226 13.45 23.67 -3.97
N LYS A 227 13.54 22.58 -4.76
CA LYS A 227 13.38 22.63 -6.24
C LYS A 227 12.37 21.62 -6.79
N GLY A 228 11.40 21.19 -5.99
CA GLY A 228 10.51 20.09 -6.36
C GLY A 228 11.18 18.72 -6.21
N TYR A 229 10.41 17.67 -6.42
CA TYR A 229 10.92 16.31 -6.55
C TYR A 229 11.49 16.06 -7.95
N MET A 230 12.54 15.24 -8.03
CA MET A 230 13.28 15.01 -9.28
C MET A 230 12.95 13.67 -9.92
N LYS A 231 12.80 13.67 -11.26
CA LYS A 231 12.57 12.46 -12.09
C LYS A 231 13.58 11.36 -11.84
N ASN A 232 14.87 11.69 -11.77
CA ASN A 232 15.93 10.70 -11.59
C ASN A 232 15.81 10.00 -10.24
N THR A 233 15.49 10.75 -9.17
CA THR A 233 15.26 10.18 -7.83
C THR A 233 14.07 9.23 -7.82
N CYS A 234 12.96 9.63 -8.46
CA CYS A 234 11.80 8.76 -8.62
C CYS A 234 12.13 7.47 -9.39
N SER A 235 12.83 7.59 -10.51
CA SER A 235 13.23 6.46 -11.36
C SER A 235 14.11 5.47 -10.59
N VAL A 236 15.16 5.96 -9.92
CA VAL A 236 16.06 5.12 -9.11
C VAL A 236 15.30 4.42 -7.98
N ARG A 237 14.42 5.14 -7.26
CA ARG A 237 13.63 4.56 -6.15
C ARG A 237 12.78 3.38 -6.61
N MET A 238 11.99 3.56 -7.67
CA MET A 238 11.09 2.52 -8.13
C MET A 238 11.84 1.37 -8.83
N THR A 239 12.85 1.66 -9.66
CA THR A 239 13.64 0.60 -10.32
C THR A 239 14.41 -0.25 -9.31
N THR A 240 14.88 0.36 -8.21
CA THR A 240 15.51 -0.39 -7.11
C THR A 240 14.51 -1.30 -6.40
N ALA A 241 13.29 -0.82 -6.12
CA ALA A 241 12.24 -1.63 -5.53
C ALA A 241 11.83 -2.81 -6.43
N LEU A 242 11.68 -2.57 -7.75
CA LEU A 242 11.37 -3.63 -8.71
C LEU A 242 12.50 -4.67 -8.81
N ARG A 243 13.76 -4.24 -8.87
CA ARG A 243 14.92 -5.15 -8.86
C ARG A 243 14.98 -5.96 -7.57
N ARG A 244 14.61 -5.37 -6.43
CA ARG A 244 14.52 -6.08 -5.15
C ARG A 244 13.46 -7.18 -5.22
N GLY A 245 12.25 -6.84 -5.66
CA GLY A 245 11.18 -7.84 -5.82
C GLY A 245 11.54 -8.95 -6.81
N LEU A 246 12.18 -8.60 -7.93
CA LEU A 246 12.68 -9.58 -8.89
C LEU A 246 13.70 -10.54 -8.28
N LYS A 247 14.63 -10.02 -7.46
CA LYS A 247 15.63 -10.83 -6.76
C LYS A 247 15.01 -11.74 -5.70
N GLU A 248 13.97 -11.26 -5.01
CA GLU A 248 13.35 -11.94 -3.87
C GLU A 248 12.31 -12.98 -4.29
N TYR A 249 11.49 -12.65 -5.29
CA TYR A 249 10.32 -13.44 -5.71
C TYR A 249 10.46 -14.07 -7.11
N GLY A 250 11.48 -13.69 -7.89
CA GLY A 250 11.75 -14.22 -9.22
C GLY A 250 10.96 -13.56 -10.36
N GLU A 251 11.32 -13.90 -11.60
CA GLU A 251 10.71 -13.34 -12.83
C GLU A 251 9.21 -13.66 -12.94
N VAL A 252 8.82 -14.89 -12.57
CA VAL A 252 7.42 -15.36 -12.62
C VAL A 252 6.51 -14.47 -11.75
N TRP A 253 6.97 -14.07 -10.56
CA TRP A 253 6.22 -13.18 -9.69
C TRP A 253 6.00 -11.81 -10.34
N GLN A 254 7.03 -11.26 -10.99
CA GLN A 254 6.95 -9.96 -11.66
C GLN A 254 5.92 -9.99 -12.79
N ASP A 255 5.95 -11.03 -13.62
CA ASP A 255 5.04 -11.16 -14.77
C ASP A 255 3.60 -11.37 -14.32
N LEU A 256 3.35 -12.29 -13.39
CA LEU A 256 2.02 -12.57 -12.87
C LEU A 256 1.43 -11.35 -12.14
N SER A 257 2.21 -10.72 -11.27
CA SER A 257 1.76 -9.57 -10.49
C SER A 257 1.55 -8.34 -11.38
N SER A 258 2.39 -8.14 -12.41
CA SER A 258 2.20 -7.08 -13.40
C SER A 258 0.89 -7.27 -14.18
N HIS A 259 0.63 -8.50 -14.66
CA HIS A 259 -0.62 -8.82 -15.34
C HIS A 259 -1.84 -8.64 -14.43
N PHE A 260 -1.73 -9.08 -13.17
CA PHE A 260 -2.75 -8.90 -12.14
C PHE A 260 -3.07 -7.41 -11.92
N PHE A 261 -2.09 -6.58 -11.56
CA PHE A 261 -2.33 -5.16 -11.28
C PHE A 261 -2.86 -4.37 -12.48
N ARG A 262 -2.55 -4.80 -13.70
CA ARG A 262 -3.09 -4.19 -14.92
C ARG A 262 -4.58 -4.49 -15.11
N SER A 263 -5.06 -5.63 -14.66
CA SER A 263 -6.41 -6.13 -14.96
C SER A 263 -7.43 -5.92 -13.84
N VAL A 264 -6.98 -5.81 -12.58
CA VAL A 264 -7.87 -5.64 -11.43
C VAL A 264 -8.21 -4.18 -11.13
N ASP A 265 -9.30 -3.97 -10.39
CA ASP A 265 -9.77 -2.66 -9.94
C ASP A 265 -8.92 -2.09 -8.79
N ASP A 266 -9.22 -0.86 -8.37
CA ASP A 266 -8.47 -0.17 -7.31
C ASP A 266 -8.66 -0.82 -5.94
N ALA A 267 -9.83 -1.41 -5.68
CA ALA A 267 -10.12 -2.09 -4.41
C ALA A 267 -9.22 -3.32 -4.25
N VAL A 268 -9.27 -4.24 -5.22
CA VAL A 268 -8.50 -5.48 -5.21
C VAL A 268 -6.99 -5.17 -5.30
N ALA A 269 -6.59 -4.16 -6.07
CA ALA A 269 -5.19 -3.75 -6.13
C ALA A 269 -4.67 -3.20 -4.79
N THR A 270 -5.48 -2.47 -4.03
CA THR A 270 -5.08 -1.95 -2.71
C THR A 270 -4.93 -3.08 -1.69
N ASP A 271 -5.89 -4.02 -1.68
CA ASP A 271 -5.82 -5.19 -0.80
C ASP A 271 -4.60 -6.07 -1.11
N ALA A 272 -4.29 -6.27 -2.39
CA ALA A 272 -3.14 -7.04 -2.83
C ALA A 272 -1.79 -6.43 -2.36
N ILE A 273 -1.67 -5.10 -2.30
CA ILE A 273 -0.46 -4.46 -1.75
C ILE A 273 -0.29 -4.82 -0.27
N SER A 274 -1.38 -4.85 0.49
CA SER A 274 -1.35 -5.20 1.92
C SER A 274 -0.98 -6.67 2.14
N PHE A 275 -1.41 -7.58 1.27
CA PHE A 275 -1.09 -9.01 1.40
C PHE A 275 0.35 -9.35 0.97
N LEU A 276 0.88 -8.65 -0.02
CA LEU A 276 2.24 -8.86 -0.55
C LEU A 276 3.35 -8.20 0.29
N GLY A 277 3.05 -7.74 1.51
CA GLY A 277 4.04 -7.15 2.39
C GLY A 277 5.01 -8.18 2.94
N ASP A 278 6.31 -7.86 2.86
CA ASP A 278 7.48 -8.68 3.21
C ASP A 278 7.60 -9.05 4.72
N GLY A 279 6.50 -9.35 5.43
CA GLY A 279 6.50 -9.61 6.88
C GLY A 279 6.86 -8.41 7.75
N VAL A 280 6.80 -7.20 7.18
CA VAL A 280 7.12 -5.95 7.85
C VAL A 280 6.00 -5.56 8.81
N GLU A 281 6.34 -5.19 10.04
CA GLU A 281 5.38 -4.64 11.00
C GLU A 281 4.79 -3.34 10.46
N TYR A 282 3.46 -3.32 10.33
CA TYR A 282 2.75 -2.14 9.84
C TYR A 282 2.61 -1.09 10.92
N VAL A 283 2.89 0.16 10.55
CA VAL A 283 2.73 1.31 11.43
C VAL A 283 1.45 2.06 11.06
N ASP A 284 0.63 2.39 12.06
CA ASP A 284 -0.50 3.26 11.84
C ASP A 284 -0.06 4.73 11.80
N HIS A 285 -0.79 5.58 11.09
CA HIS A 285 -0.40 6.98 10.89
C HIS A 285 -1.60 7.90 11.07
N GLN A 286 -1.37 9.09 11.64
CA GLN A 286 -2.44 10.07 11.80
C GLN A 286 -2.85 10.66 10.45
N VAL A 287 -4.16 10.70 10.20
CA VAL A 287 -4.75 11.17 8.95
C VAL A 287 -4.40 12.63 8.67
N LEU A 288 -4.48 13.50 9.70
CA LEU A 288 -4.18 14.92 9.54
C LEU A 288 -2.72 15.17 9.15
N SER A 289 -1.79 14.38 9.69
CA SER A 289 -0.35 14.48 9.37
C SER A 289 -0.04 14.21 7.89
N MET A 290 -0.89 13.45 7.18
CA MET A 290 -0.72 13.19 5.74
C MET A 290 -0.90 14.43 4.87
N THR A 291 -1.57 15.45 5.39
CA THR A 291 -1.89 16.69 4.67
C THR A 291 -0.80 17.76 4.81
N ASN A 292 0.24 17.46 5.59
CA ASN A 292 1.43 18.31 5.68
C ASN A 292 2.06 18.51 4.30
N SER A 293 2.29 19.78 3.93
CA SER A 293 2.84 20.18 2.63
C SER A 293 1.98 19.79 1.41
N LEU A 294 0.71 19.44 1.60
CA LEU A 294 -0.26 19.28 0.52
C LEU A 294 -0.73 20.67 0.04
N LYS A 295 -0.63 20.91 -1.27
CA LYS A 295 -1.11 22.14 -1.91
C LYS A 295 -2.59 22.03 -2.26
N ILE A 296 -2.94 20.94 -2.96
CA ILE A 296 -4.25 20.71 -3.55
C ILE A 296 -4.53 19.20 -3.47
N PHE A 297 -5.75 18.83 -3.10
CA PHE A 297 -6.21 17.43 -3.14
C PHE A 297 -6.30 16.91 -4.59
N PRO A 298 -6.15 15.61 -4.83
CA PRO A 298 -6.51 15.01 -6.13
C PRO A 298 -7.91 15.44 -6.58
N THR A 299 -8.10 15.60 -7.89
CA THR A 299 -9.38 16.07 -8.48
C THR A 299 -9.80 15.19 -9.66
N GLY A 300 -11.07 15.28 -10.06
CA GLY A 300 -11.60 14.52 -11.19
C GLY A 300 -11.52 13.01 -10.97
N LYS A 301 -10.95 12.28 -11.94
CA LYS A 301 -10.80 10.81 -11.86
C LYS A 301 -9.79 10.35 -10.80
N GLY A 302 -8.87 11.22 -10.38
CA GLY A 302 -7.90 10.93 -9.33
C GLY A 302 -8.47 10.99 -7.92
N ARG A 303 -9.63 11.63 -7.75
CA ARG A 303 -10.31 11.78 -6.46
C ARG A 303 -11.18 10.55 -6.20
N GLY A 304 -10.69 9.65 -5.34
CA GLY A 304 -11.45 8.52 -4.83
C GLY A 304 -12.11 8.83 -3.48
N ILE A 305 -12.78 7.81 -2.93
CA ILE A 305 -13.40 7.88 -1.59
C ILE A 305 -12.36 8.14 -0.49
N PHE A 306 -11.09 7.74 -0.71
CA PHE A 306 -9.98 8.05 0.19
C PHE A 306 -9.77 9.57 0.30
N THR A 307 -9.63 10.27 -0.83
CA THR A 307 -9.45 11.73 -0.83
C THR A 307 -10.63 12.46 -0.22
N GLU A 308 -11.87 11.99 -0.47
CA GLU A 308 -13.07 12.58 0.13
C GLU A 308 -13.10 12.44 1.65
N SER A 309 -12.75 11.25 2.14
CA SER A 309 -12.66 10.97 3.58
C SER A 309 -11.58 11.82 4.24
N LEU A 310 -10.42 11.96 3.59
CA LEU A 310 -9.31 12.78 4.08
C LEU A 310 -9.68 14.28 4.10
N ALA A 311 -10.33 14.77 3.05
CA ALA A 311 -10.81 16.16 2.97
C ALA A 311 -11.80 16.47 4.10
N TRP A 312 -12.76 15.56 4.35
CA TRP A 312 -13.69 15.68 5.46
C TRP A 312 -12.98 15.74 6.82
N CYS A 313 -11.95 14.90 7.05
CA CYS A 313 -11.18 14.92 8.29
C CYS A 313 -10.46 16.26 8.49
N VAL A 314 -9.91 16.85 7.42
CA VAL A 314 -9.25 18.16 7.49
C VAL A 314 -10.24 19.28 7.79
N GLU A 315 -11.37 19.30 7.09
CA GLU A 315 -12.43 20.31 7.28
C GLU A 315 -12.97 20.30 8.71
N ASN A 316 -13.14 19.11 9.28
CA ASN A 316 -13.71 18.93 10.62
C ASN A 316 -12.64 18.80 11.73
N ARG A 317 -11.36 18.89 11.38
CA ARG A 317 -10.22 18.66 12.29
C ARG A 317 -10.33 17.34 13.07
N ALA A 318 -10.82 16.30 12.41
CA ALA A 318 -10.97 14.98 13.01
C ALA A 318 -9.61 14.28 13.06
N ASP A 319 -9.04 14.16 14.26
CA ASP A 319 -7.78 13.45 14.49
C ASP A 319 -8.05 11.95 14.67
N ILE A 320 -8.07 11.23 13.55
CA ILE A 320 -8.25 9.78 13.51
C ILE A 320 -7.01 9.09 12.94
N MET A 321 -6.86 7.82 13.27
CA MET A 321 -5.82 6.98 12.68
C MET A 321 -6.20 6.54 11.27
N LEU A 322 -5.19 6.33 10.42
CA LEU A 322 -5.39 5.94 9.04
C LEU A 322 -6.11 4.58 8.94
N SER A 323 -5.81 3.65 9.84
CA SER A 323 -6.53 2.37 9.92
C SER A 323 -8.05 2.53 10.14
N GLN A 324 -8.50 3.62 10.75
CA GLN A 324 -9.90 3.92 11.05
C GLN A 324 -10.62 4.72 9.95
N LEU A 325 -9.89 5.22 8.95
CA LEU A 325 -10.44 6.10 7.89
C LEU A 325 -11.58 5.44 7.09
N HIS A 326 -11.62 4.11 7.05
CA HIS A 326 -12.69 3.35 6.40
C HIS A 326 -14.09 3.63 6.99
N ILE A 327 -14.17 4.06 8.25
CA ILE A 327 -15.43 4.38 8.93
C ILE A 327 -16.02 5.68 8.38
N VAL A 328 -15.16 6.68 8.14
CA VAL A 328 -15.55 7.93 7.48
C VAL A 328 -16.00 7.66 6.05
N ALA A 329 -15.23 6.88 5.30
CA ALA A 329 -15.58 6.49 3.93
C ALA A 329 -16.94 5.77 3.85
N LEU A 330 -17.20 4.86 4.78
CA LEU A 330 -18.47 4.13 4.84
C LEU A 330 -19.64 5.03 5.22
N ALA A 331 -19.45 5.99 6.12
CA ALA A 331 -20.49 6.98 6.44
C ALA A 331 -20.81 7.87 5.23
N LEU A 332 -19.77 8.41 4.57
CA LEU A 332 -19.91 9.25 3.37
C LEU A 332 -20.62 8.51 2.23
N SER A 333 -20.22 7.27 1.93
CA SER A 333 -20.84 6.46 0.87
C SER A 333 -22.32 6.12 1.14
N ARG A 334 -22.74 6.11 2.40
CA ARG A 334 -24.14 5.89 2.81
C ARG A 334 -24.95 7.18 2.96
N GLY A 335 -24.34 8.34 2.77
CA GLY A 335 -24.96 9.65 3.03
C GLY A 335 -25.26 9.89 4.52
N ALA A 336 -24.55 9.20 5.42
CA ALA A 336 -24.64 9.41 6.86
C ALA A 336 -23.60 10.44 7.31
N ASP A 337 -23.84 11.10 8.45
CA ASP A 337 -22.89 12.04 9.04
C ASP A 337 -21.68 11.29 9.62
N PRO A 338 -20.45 11.50 9.10
CA PRO A 338 -19.27 10.82 9.62
C PRO A 338 -18.91 11.25 11.05
N ALA A 339 -19.37 12.41 11.53
CA ALA A 339 -19.11 12.84 12.90
C ALA A 339 -19.72 11.86 13.93
N ILE A 340 -20.93 11.35 13.64
CA ILE A 340 -21.60 10.35 14.47
C ILE A 340 -20.85 9.03 14.44
N ALA A 341 -20.37 8.62 13.27
CA ALA A 341 -19.63 7.37 13.10
C ALA A 341 -18.27 7.42 13.83
N VAL A 342 -17.54 8.54 13.73
CA VAL A 342 -16.26 8.73 14.43
C VAL A 342 -16.46 8.84 15.95
N ALA A 343 -17.52 9.49 16.42
CA ALA A 343 -17.83 9.55 17.86
C ALA A 343 -18.04 8.16 18.46
N SER A 344 -18.54 7.19 17.69
CA SER A 344 -18.71 5.81 18.14
C SER A 344 -17.38 5.04 18.31
N LEU A 345 -16.28 5.52 17.72
CA LEU A 345 -14.97 4.89 17.84
C LEU A 345 -14.25 5.20 19.14
N VAL A 346 -14.61 6.28 19.82
CA VAL A 346 -14.03 6.62 21.11
C VAL A 346 -14.64 5.65 22.12
N PRO A 347 -13.88 4.68 22.66
CA PRO A 347 -14.43 3.83 23.70
C PRO A 347 -14.87 4.73 24.86
N PRO A 348 -16.09 4.57 25.40
CA PRO A 348 -16.60 5.42 26.48
C PRO A 348 -15.77 5.37 27.78
N GLN A 349 -14.69 4.58 27.80
CA GLN A 349 -13.86 4.24 28.95
C GLN A 349 -12.76 5.27 29.26
N LEU A 350 -12.49 6.26 28.39
CA LEU A 350 -11.49 7.31 28.67
C LEU A 350 -12.07 8.62 29.22
N PHE A 351 -13.39 8.69 29.42
CA PHE A 351 -14.05 9.83 30.08
C PHE A 351 -14.40 9.57 31.56
N CYS A 352 -13.99 8.44 32.15
CA CYS A 352 -14.21 8.11 33.56
C CYS A 352 -12.88 7.84 34.30
N SER A 353 -12.18 8.91 34.66
CA SER A 353 -11.46 9.10 35.95
C SER A 353 -10.61 10.37 35.83
N MET A 354 -11.26 11.50 35.55
CA MET A 354 -10.86 12.67 36.31
C MET A 354 -11.63 12.56 37.61
N ASP A 355 -11.12 11.70 38.50
CA ASP A 355 -11.34 11.90 39.92
C ASP A 355 -10.94 13.35 40.17
N LEU A 356 -11.95 14.19 40.36
CA LEU A 356 -11.83 15.44 41.08
C LEU A 356 -11.30 15.05 42.46
N ASP A 357 -10.00 14.84 42.57
CA ASP A 357 -9.28 14.98 43.82
C ASP A 357 -9.33 16.47 44.14
N MET A 358 -10.47 16.89 44.70
CA MET A 358 -10.60 18.10 45.49
C MET A 358 -9.77 17.93 46.77
N THR A 359 -8.48 17.67 46.66
CA THR A 359 -7.54 17.98 47.73
C THR A 359 -7.41 19.49 47.79
N ALA A 360 -8.12 20.05 48.76
CA ALA A 360 -8.06 21.46 49.15
C ALA A 360 -6.60 21.95 49.24
N PRO A 361 -6.31 23.18 48.78
CA PRO A 361 -4.99 23.76 48.94
C PRO A 361 -4.71 23.99 50.42
N ALA A 362 -3.79 23.20 50.98
CA ALA A 362 -3.14 23.55 52.23
C ALA A 362 -2.33 24.83 52.00
N LEU A 363 -2.76 25.90 52.65
CA LEU A 363 -2.08 27.18 52.78
C LEU A 363 -0.64 26.95 53.29
N SER A 364 0.35 27.03 52.40
CA SER A 364 1.74 27.21 52.80
C SER A 364 2.02 28.71 52.99
N PRO A 365 2.66 29.12 54.10
CA PRO A 365 2.84 30.53 54.42
C PRO A 365 3.94 31.19 53.58
N PHE A 366 3.61 32.41 53.20
CA PHE A 366 4.48 33.52 52.82
C PHE A 366 5.91 33.46 53.39
N HIS A 367 6.89 33.31 52.49
CA HIS A 367 8.20 33.96 52.51
C HIS A 367 8.51 34.23 51.03
N GLY A 368 8.84 35.42 50.55
CA GLY A 368 9.41 36.60 51.18
C GLY A 368 10.39 37.15 50.15
N LEU A 369 10.02 38.29 49.56
CA LEU A 369 10.88 39.35 49.01
C LEU A 369 12.16 38.94 48.27
N GLY A 370 12.14 39.16 46.95
CA GLY A 370 13.34 39.20 46.12
C GLY A 370 13.08 40.07 44.89
N ALA A 371 13.02 41.38 45.10
CA ALA A 371 13.04 42.38 44.05
C ALA A 371 14.32 42.22 43.21
N ASN A 372 14.21 42.26 41.89
CA ASN A 372 15.19 42.95 41.07
C ASN A 372 14.50 43.49 39.82
N ASP A 373 14.16 44.75 39.97
CA ASP A 373 13.98 45.74 38.93
C ASP A 373 15.29 45.84 38.10
N GLY A 374 15.15 45.96 36.79
CA GLY A 374 16.26 45.85 35.83
C GLY A 374 15.82 46.29 34.45
N THR A 375 15.35 47.52 34.40
CA THR A 375 14.93 48.32 33.27
C THR A 375 16.05 48.53 32.23
N VAL A 376 15.67 48.57 30.93
CA VAL A 376 16.08 49.59 29.91
C VAL A 376 17.53 49.43 29.37
N GLU A 377 17.89 49.52 28.08
CA GLU A 377 17.39 50.26 26.91
C GLU A 377 18.10 49.77 25.61
N ARG A 378 17.49 50.12 24.46
CA ARG A 378 17.99 50.20 23.07
C ARG A 378 17.90 48.98 22.16
#